data_AF-A0A6N6S8H2-F1
#
_entry.id   AF-A0A6N6S8H2-F1
#
_cell.length_a   1.000
_cell.length_b   1.000
_cell.length_c   1.000
_cell.angle_alpha   90.00
_cell.angle_beta   90.00
_cell.angle_gamma   90.00
#
_symmetry.space_group_name_H-M   'P 1'
#
loop_
_entity.id
_entity.type
_entity.pdbx_description
1 polymer ?
#
loop_
_entity_poly.entity_id
_entity_poly.type
_entity_poly.pdbx_seq_one_letter_code
_entity_poly.pdbx_strand_id
1 'polypeptide(L)' 'FKIWLAQQGENGQAFTAEQRQWLEMIRDHIAANVSIETEDFDYAPFAQQGGLGKVHEVFGDKLNALLEELNETLAA' A
#
# COMPACT_ATOMS: atom_id res chain seq x y z
N PHE A 1 -10.76 -3.37 -1.52
CA PHE A 1 -9.84 -3.36 -0.34
C PHE A 1 -10.15 -4.43 0.72
N LYS A 2 -11.26 -4.40 1.47
CA LYS A 2 -11.51 -5.37 2.57
C LYS A 2 -11.50 -6.83 2.09
N ILE A 3 -12.07 -7.09 0.91
CA ILE A 3 -12.07 -8.42 0.28
C ILE A 3 -10.64 -8.83 -0.07
N TRP A 4 -9.90 -7.97 -0.77
CA TRP A 4 -8.49 -8.19 -1.09
C TRP A 4 -7.63 -8.47 0.16
N LEU A 5 -7.81 -7.69 1.23
CA LEU A 5 -7.07 -7.89 2.49
C LEU A 5 -7.40 -9.25 3.15
N ALA A 6 -8.64 -9.72 3.04
CA ALA A 6 -9.04 -11.04 3.52
C ALA A 6 -8.37 -12.17 2.70
N GLN A 7 -8.33 -12.02 1.38
CA GLN A 7 -7.67 -12.98 0.48
C GLN A 7 -6.17 -13.12 0.76
N GLN A 8 -5.49 -12.01 1.04
CA GLN A 8 -4.07 -12.02 1.45
C GLN A 8 -3.87 -12.82 2.76
N GLY A 9 -4.81 -12.68 3.71
CA GLY A 9 -4.80 -13.44 4.96
C GLY A 9 -4.99 -14.96 4.76
N GLU A 10 -5.84 -15.36 3.81
CA GLU A 10 -6.06 -16.79 3.46
C GLU A 10 -4.84 -17.41 2.77
N ASN A 11 -4.06 -16.62 2.04
CA ASN A 11 -2.78 -17.03 1.43
C ASN A 11 -1.61 -17.08 2.43
N GLY A 12 -1.87 -16.91 3.72
CA GLY A 12 -0.84 -16.95 4.77
C GLY A 12 -0.04 -15.65 4.91
N GLN A 13 -0.40 -14.58 4.20
CA GLN A 13 0.20 -13.25 4.34
C GLN A 13 -0.57 -12.43 5.39
N ALA A 14 -0.29 -12.71 6.66
CA ALA A 14 -0.75 -11.87 7.75
C ALA A 14 0.09 -10.58 7.80
N PHE A 15 -0.53 -9.44 7.47
CA PHE A 15 0.12 -8.14 7.60
C PHE A 15 0.30 -7.73 9.07
N THR A 16 1.42 -7.09 9.40
CA THR A 16 1.62 -6.44 10.70
C THR A 16 0.71 -5.22 10.86
N ALA A 17 0.61 -4.67 12.07
CA ALA A 17 -0.14 -3.44 12.30
C ALA A 17 0.41 -2.27 11.46
N GLU A 18 1.74 -2.15 11.37
CA GLU A 18 2.41 -1.11 10.56
C GLU A 18 2.11 -1.30 9.06
N GLN A 19 2.24 -2.53 8.55
CA GLN A 19 1.89 -2.84 7.16
C GLN A 19 0.43 -2.51 6.84
N ARG A 20 -0.51 -2.82 7.76
CA ARG A 20 -1.92 -2.46 7.58
C ARG A 20 -2.13 -0.95 7.51
N GLN A 21 -1.49 -0.17 8.39
CA GLN A 21 -1.58 1.28 8.34
C GLN A 21 -1.12 1.85 6.99
N TRP A 22 -0.01 1.33 6.45
CA TRP A 22 0.46 1.72 5.11
C TRP A 22 -0.52 1.33 4.00
N LEU A 23 -1.04 0.10 4.03
CA LEU A 23 -2.05 -0.36 3.06
C LEU A 23 -3.33 0.50 3.09
N GLU A 24 -3.74 0.97 4.27
CA GLU A 24 -4.91 1.84 4.41
C GLU A 24 -4.65 3.23 3.81
N MET A 25 -3.48 3.83 4.07
CA MET A 25 -3.12 5.11 3.44
C MET A 25 -3.01 4.99 1.91
N ILE A 26 -2.41 3.90 1.41
CA ILE A 26 -2.31 3.63 -0.03
C ILE A 26 -3.69 3.48 -0.65
N ARG A 27 -4.59 2.71 -0.02
CA ARG A 27 -5.99 2.59 -0.44
C ARG A 27 -6.67 3.95 -0.52
N ASP A 28 -6.55 4.77 0.51
CA ASP A 28 -7.23 6.07 0.57
C ASP A 28 -6.68 7.03 -0.50
N HIS A 29 -5.39 6.96 -0.80
CA HIS A 29 -4.79 7.69 -1.90
C HIS A 29 -5.33 7.22 -3.26
N ILE A 30 -5.34 5.92 -3.53
CA ILE A 30 -5.86 5.36 -4.80
C ILE A 30 -7.35 5.69 -4.97
N ALA A 31 -8.14 5.62 -3.89
CA ALA A 31 -9.55 6.00 -3.93
C ALA A 31 -9.78 7.47 -4.30
N ALA A 32 -8.81 8.36 -4.00
CA ALA A 32 -8.87 9.77 -4.33
C ALA A 32 -8.25 10.12 -5.69
N ASN A 33 -7.19 9.42 -6.10
CA ASN A 33 -6.34 9.78 -7.25
C ASN A 33 -6.29 8.71 -8.35
N VAL A 34 -7.09 7.64 -8.26
CA VAL A 34 -7.19 6.50 -9.21
C VAL A 34 -5.98 5.57 -9.21
N SER A 35 -4.78 6.05 -8.88
CA SER A 35 -3.58 5.22 -8.74
C SER A 35 -2.63 5.79 -7.71
N ILE A 36 -1.59 5.03 -7.38
CA ILE A 36 -0.41 5.48 -6.63
C ILE A 36 0.86 5.13 -7.41
N GLU A 37 1.82 6.04 -7.41
CA GLU A 37 3.16 5.87 -7.96
C GLU A 37 4.22 6.04 -6.87
N THR A 38 5.45 5.62 -7.15
CA THR A 38 6.55 5.72 -6.18
C THR A 38 6.83 7.16 -5.74
N GLU A 39 6.59 8.13 -6.62
CA GLU A 39 6.75 9.57 -6.35
C GLU A 39 5.73 10.12 -5.35
N ASP A 40 4.56 9.48 -5.20
CA ASP A 40 3.55 9.91 -4.23
C ASP A 40 4.05 9.79 -2.78
N PHE A 41 5.03 8.91 -2.53
CA PHE A 41 5.63 8.73 -1.22
C PHE A 41 6.46 9.93 -0.74
N ASP A 42 6.81 10.87 -1.63
CA ASP A 42 7.47 12.13 -1.30
C ASP A 42 6.49 13.20 -0.77
N TYR A 43 5.19 12.94 -0.82
CA TYR A 43 4.14 13.86 -0.37
C TYR A 43 3.39 13.37 0.87
N ALA A 44 2.68 14.29 1.52
CA ALA A 44 1.82 13.93 2.65
C ALA A 44 0.63 13.08 2.19
N PRO A 45 0.18 12.09 2.99
CA PRO A 45 0.64 11.78 4.35
C PRO A 45 1.89 10.88 4.42
N PHE A 46 2.33 10.29 3.30
CA PHE A 46 3.39 9.28 3.29
C PHE A 46 4.74 9.83 3.76
N ALA A 47 5.13 11.01 3.29
CA ALA A 47 6.36 11.68 3.72
C ALA A 47 6.40 11.91 5.25
N GLN A 48 5.24 12.14 5.87
CA GLN A 48 5.12 12.30 7.33
C GLN A 48 5.31 10.98 8.09
N GLN A 49 5.11 9.85 7.42
CA GLN A 49 5.35 8.51 7.96
C GLN A 49 6.74 7.97 7.60
N GLY A 50 7.61 8.79 6.99
CA GLY A 50 8.97 8.41 6.57
C GLY A 50 9.14 8.15 5.07
N GLY A 51 8.08 8.34 4.28
CA GLY A 51 8.12 8.36 2.81
C GLY A 51 8.59 7.05 2.18
N LEU A 52 9.23 7.18 1.01
CA LEU A 52 9.66 6.05 0.18
C LEU A 52 10.61 5.10 0.94
N GLY A 53 11.53 5.65 1.72
CA GLY A 53 12.47 4.86 2.52
C GLY A 53 11.74 3.94 3.51
N LYS A 54 10.80 4.50 4.29
CA LYS A 54 10.08 3.72 5.32
C LYS A 54 9.16 2.67 4.69
N VAL A 55 8.41 2.99 3.63
CA VAL A 55 7.55 2.00 2.98
C VAL A 55 8.37 0.85 2.38
N HIS A 56 9.57 1.14 1.87
CA HIS A 56 10.49 0.11 1.39
C HIS A 56 11.04 -0.74 2.54
N GLU A 57 11.26 -0.20 3.73
CA GLU A 57 11.58 -1.03 4.91
C GLU A 57 10.40 -1.91 5.34
N VAL A 58 9.16 -1.42 5.20
CA VAL A 58 7.93 -2.12 5.61
C VAL A 58 7.59 -3.31 4.70
N PHE A 59 7.79 -3.16 3.39
CA PHE A 59 7.40 -4.17 2.40
C PHE A 59 8.57 -4.81 1.64
N GLY A 60 9.76 -4.20 1.67
CA GLY A 60 10.95 -4.67 0.97
C GLY A 60 10.73 -4.81 -0.53
N ASP A 61 11.30 -5.87 -1.09
CA ASP A 61 11.22 -6.20 -2.52
C ASP A 61 9.79 -6.45 -3.03
N LYS A 62 8.83 -6.67 -2.12
CA LYS A 62 7.42 -6.89 -2.48
C LYS A 62 6.67 -5.59 -2.75
N LEU A 63 7.24 -4.43 -2.45
CA LEU A 63 6.54 -3.15 -2.55
C LEU A 63 5.98 -2.91 -3.96
N ASN A 64 6.80 -3.03 -5.00
CA ASN A 64 6.36 -2.72 -6.36
C ASN A 64 5.22 -3.63 -6.84
N ALA A 65 5.34 -4.94 -6.59
CA ALA A 65 4.28 -5.90 -6.95
C ALA A 65 2.98 -5.62 -6.17
N LEU A 66 3.10 -5.23 -4.91
CA LEU A 66 1.96 -4.84 -4.07
C LEU A 66 1.26 -3.59 -4.61
N LEU A 67 2.02 -2.58 -5.04
CA LEU A 67 1.45 -1.34 -5.60
C LEU A 67 0.74 -1.62 -6.94
N GLU A 68 1.33 -2.43 -7.81
CA GLU A 68 0.72 -2.86 -9.07
C GLU A 68 -0.62 -3.58 -8.81
N GLU A 69 -0.61 -4.59 -7.95
CA GLU A 69 -1.81 -5.35 -7.58
C GLU A 69 -2.91 -4.44 -6.98
N LEU A 70 -2.54 -3.50 -6.10
CA LEU A 70 -3.48 -2.58 -5.48
C LEU A 70 -4.05 -1.57 -6.48
N ASN A 71 -3.23 -1.02 -7.37
CA ASN A 71 -3.68 -0.14 -8.45
C ASN A 71 -4.70 -0.86 -9.33
N GLU A 72 -4.41 -2.09 -9.78
CA GLU A 72 -5.34 -2.88 -10.60
C GLU A 72 -6.63 -3.24 -9.84
N THR A 73 -6.52 -3.64 -8.57
CA THR A 73 -7.66 -4.12 -7.80
C THR A 73 -8.59 -3.00 -7.31
N LEU A 74 -8.05 -1.81 -7.04
CA LEU A 74 -8.80 -0.69 -6.44
C LEU A 74 -9.21 0.38 -7.44
N ALA A 75 -8.56 0.49 -8.59
CA ALA A 75 -8.94 1.43 -9.65
C ALA A 75 -10.04 0.86 -10.59
N ALA A 76 -10.24 -0.46 -10.58
CA ALA A 76 -11.22 -1.17 -11.41
C ALA A 76 -12.65 -1.19 -10.82
#